data_AF-A0AB34PLJ7-F1
#
_entry.id   AF-A0AB34PLJ7-F1
#
_cell.length_a   1.000
_cell.length_b   1.000
_cell.length_c   1.000
_cell.angle_alpha   90.00
_cell.angle_beta   90.00
_cell.angle_gamma   90.00
#
_symmetry.space_group_name_H-M   'P 1'
#
loop_
_entity.id
_entity.type
_entity.pdbx_description
1 polymer ?
#
loop_
_entity_poly.entity_id
_entity_poly.type
_entity_poly.pdbx_seq_one_letter_code
_entity_poly.pdbx_strand_id
1 'polypeptide(L)'
;LYAMLVAIIVASIPYLKNLIFDSEQNSIVYNTFTKAITTLGGVSIPLILIVLGSNLYPSNDIPPPSKHYNRILFGSLLSRMILPSAVLLPIIALCVKYIKASILDDPIFLIVAFILTVSPPAIQLSQITQLNNVYQKEMSGVLFWGYVVLVVPTTIAIVVCSLKVLEWAK
;
A
#
# COMPACT_ATOMS: atom_id res chain seq x y z
N LEU A 1 9.42 -4.25 -11.18
CA LEU A 1 8.77 -3.97 -12.48
C LEU A 1 8.88 -5.16 -13.44
N TYR A 2 10.10 -5.62 -13.77
CA TYR A 2 10.33 -6.74 -14.69
C TYR A 2 9.56 -8.02 -14.35
N ALA A 3 9.50 -8.41 -13.06
CA ALA A 3 8.76 -9.59 -12.63
C ALA A 3 7.24 -9.51 -12.94
N MET A 4 6.64 -8.31 -12.89
CA MET A 4 5.21 -8.13 -13.19
C MET A 4 4.94 -8.28 -14.69
N LEU A 5 5.81 -7.72 -15.54
CA LEU A 5 5.71 -7.89 -17.00
C LEU A 5 5.87 -9.36 -17.39
N VAL A 6 6.86 -10.05 -16.81
CA VAL A 6 7.05 -11.49 -17.03
C VAL A 6 5.84 -12.28 -16.53
N ALA A 7 5.27 -11.94 -15.37
CA ALA A 7 4.09 -12.62 -14.84
C ALA A 7 2.88 -12.50 -15.78
N ILE A 8 2.66 -11.34 -16.42
CA ILE A 8 1.61 -11.17 -17.43
C ILE A 8 1.83 -12.10 -18.61
N ILE A 9 3.06 -12.18 -19.14
CA ILE A 9 3.41 -13.08 -20.26
C ILE A 9 3.16 -14.54 -19.88
N VAL A 10 3.61 -14.96 -18.69
CA VAL A 10 3.44 -16.33 -18.18
C VAL A 10 1.95 -16.66 -17.98
N ALA A 11 1.16 -15.73 -17.44
CA ALA A 11 -0.28 -15.93 -17.22
C ALA A 11 -1.08 -16.00 -18.51
N SER A 12 -0.64 -15.30 -19.57
CA SER A 12 -1.32 -15.26 -20.86
C SER A 12 -1.15 -16.55 -21.68
N ILE A 13 -0.14 -17.38 -21.37
CA ILE A 13 0.13 -18.64 -22.08
C ILE A 13 -0.38 -19.82 -21.23
N PRO A 14 -1.46 -20.53 -21.63
CA PRO A 14 -2.08 -21.57 -20.82
C PRO A 14 -1.14 -22.75 -20.51
N TYR A 15 -0.25 -23.10 -21.44
CA TYR A 15 0.74 -24.17 -21.24
C TYR A 15 1.74 -23.84 -20.12
N LEU A 16 2.27 -22.60 -20.11
CA LEU A 16 3.22 -22.14 -19.09
C LEU A 16 2.55 -21.98 -17.72
N LYS A 17 1.33 -21.44 -17.71
CA LYS A 17 0.52 -21.31 -16.50
C LYS A 17 0.28 -22.68 -15.86
N ASN A 18 -0.13 -23.67 -16.65
CA ASN A 18 -0.44 -24.99 -16.11
C ASN A 18 0.84 -25.74 -15.64
N LEU A 19 1.98 -25.53 -16.31
CA LEU A 19 3.27 -26.08 -15.85
C LEU A 19 3.74 -25.51 -14.51
N ILE A 20 3.46 -24.24 -14.24
CA ILE A 20 3.98 -23.51 -13.07
C ILE A 20 2.99 -23.52 -11.91
N PHE A 21 1.68 -23.46 -12.16
CA PHE A 21 0.65 -23.24 -11.13
C PHE A 21 -0.33 -24.40 -10.92
N ASP A 22 -0.38 -25.38 -11.83
CA ASP A 22 -1.34 -26.47 -11.70
C ASP A 22 -0.85 -27.53 -10.71
N SER A 23 -1.71 -27.88 -9.75
CA SER A 23 -1.40 -28.81 -8.65
C SER A 23 -1.75 -30.26 -8.95
N GLU A 24 -2.42 -30.54 -10.07
CA GLU A 24 -2.92 -31.90 -10.37
C GLU A 24 -1.86 -32.85 -10.91
N GLN A 25 -0.83 -32.34 -11.58
CA GLN A 25 0.35 -33.13 -11.93
C GLN A 25 1.45 -32.75 -10.94
N ASN A 26 2.00 -33.72 -10.21
CA ASN A 26 3.18 -33.58 -9.35
C ASN A 26 4.43 -33.13 -10.14
N SER A 27 4.36 -31.94 -10.75
CA SER A 27 5.41 -31.36 -11.54
C SER A 27 6.49 -30.88 -10.57
N ILE A 28 7.72 -31.32 -10.81
CA ILE A 28 8.91 -30.95 -10.04
C ILE A 28 9.04 -29.42 -9.95
N VAL A 29 8.60 -28.72 -11.00
CA VAL A 29 8.58 -27.27 -11.10
C VAL A 29 7.67 -26.63 -10.05
N TYR A 30 6.44 -27.12 -9.88
CA TYR A 30 5.52 -26.60 -8.86
C TYR A 30 6.09 -26.82 -7.46
N ASN A 31 6.53 -28.06 -7.17
CA ASN A 31 6.98 -28.44 -5.83
C ASN A 31 8.30 -27.74 -5.42
N THR A 32 9.12 -27.33 -6.38
CA THR A 32 10.42 -26.69 -6.09
C THR A 32 10.34 -25.17 -6.27
N PHE A 33 9.97 -24.71 -7.46
CA PHE A 33 10.05 -23.31 -7.83
C PHE A 33 8.84 -22.52 -7.31
N THR A 34 7.63 -22.99 -7.60
CA THR A 34 6.39 -22.29 -7.21
C THR A 34 6.20 -22.29 -5.71
N LYS A 35 6.42 -23.43 -5.04
CA LYS A 35 6.39 -23.50 -3.57
C LYS A 35 7.45 -22.61 -2.91
N ALA A 36 8.68 -22.55 -3.43
CA ALA A 36 9.71 -21.67 -2.89
C ALA A 36 9.30 -20.19 -3.02
N ILE A 37 8.83 -19.76 -4.19
CA ILE A 37 8.37 -18.38 -4.40
C ILE A 37 7.17 -18.05 -3.50
N THR A 38 6.21 -18.96 -3.38
CA THR A 38 5.03 -18.75 -2.53
C THR A 38 5.43 -18.62 -1.06
N THR A 39 6.37 -19.46 -0.59
CA THR A 39 6.90 -19.38 0.77
C THR A 39 7.64 -18.06 1.01
N LEU A 40 8.46 -17.63 0.04
CA LEU A 40 9.18 -16.35 0.10
C LEU A 40 8.22 -15.16 0.09
N GLY A 41 7.12 -15.25 -0.65
CA GLY A 41 6.01 -14.30 -0.61
C GLY A 41 5.37 -14.21 0.78
N GLY A 42 5.15 -15.36 1.44
CA GLY A 42 4.62 -15.41 2.81
C GLY A 42 5.51 -14.71 3.85
N VAL A 43 6.83 -14.76 3.68
CA VAL A 43 7.80 -14.09 4.57
C VAL A 43 7.94 -12.59 4.26
N SER A 44 7.45 -12.12 3.12
CA SER A 44 7.61 -10.72 2.69
C SER A 44 6.89 -9.72 3.61
N ILE A 45 5.71 -10.09 4.14
CA ILE A 45 4.93 -9.25 5.07
C ILE A 45 5.66 -9.01 6.41
N PRO A 46 6.13 -10.04 7.13
CA PRO A 46 6.91 -9.82 8.35
C PRO A 46 8.24 -9.08 8.07
N LEU A 47 8.88 -9.31 6.91
CA LEU A 47 10.11 -8.60 6.56
C LEU A 47 9.87 -7.10 6.35
N ILE A 48 8.76 -6.69 5.72
CA ILE A 48 8.43 -5.25 5.61
C ILE A 48 8.14 -4.61 6.97
N LEU A 49 7.55 -5.36 7.91
CA LEU A 49 7.35 -4.87 9.29
C LEU A 49 8.68 -4.68 10.03
N ILE A 50 9.65 -5.57 9.83
CA ILE A 50 11.01 -5.41 10.38
C ILE A 50 11.68 -4.16 9.80
N VAL A 51 11.57 -3.94 8.49
CA VAL A 51 12.10 -2.74 7.82
C VAL A 51 11.41 -1.47 8.32
N LEU A 52 10.10 -1.50 8.54
CA LEU A 52 9.37 -0.38 9.14
C LEU A 52 9.90 -0.10 10.55
N GLY A 53 10.05 -1.13 11.39
CA GLY A 53 10.63 -1.01 12.74
C GLY A 53 12.01 -0.34 12.74
N SER A 54 12.89 -0.76 11.82
CA SER A 54 14.22 -0.13 11.66
C SER A 54 14.14 1.33 11.23
N ASN A 55 13.17 1.73 10.43
CA ASN A 55 12.99 3.14 10.01
C ASN A 55 12.41 4.02 11.13
N LEU A 56 11.76 3.43 12.12
CA LEU A 56 11.12 4.13 13.24
C LEU A 56 12.08 4.49 14.37
N TYR A 57 13.27 3.86 14.42
CA TYR A 57 14.31 4.15 15.39
C TYR A 57 15.57 4.72 14.71
N PRO A 58 15.57 6.03 14.39
CA PRO A 58 16.70 6.67 13.73
C PRO A 58 17.87 6.84 14.73
N SER A 59 19.11 6.57 14.29
CA SER A 59 20.33 6.61 15.11
C SER A 59 20.54 7.92 15.88
N ASN A 60 21.17 7.85 17.06
CA ASN A 60 21.40 9.03 17.91
C ASN A 60 22.36 10.07 17.29
N ASP A 61 23.14 9.69 16.27
CA ASP A 61 24.10 10.56 15.56
C ASP A 61 23.43 11.57 14.62
N ILE A 62 22.11 11.47 14.44
CA ILE A 62 21.35 12.30 13.51
C ILE A 62 21.10 13.67 14.16
N PRO A 63 21.19 14.79 13.40
CA PRO A 63 20.97 16.13 13.93
C PRO A 63 19.64 16.29 14.70
N PRO A 64 19.58 17.21 15.67
CA PRO A 64 18.38 17.43 16.47
C PRO A 64 17.19 17.81 15.57
N PRO A 65 15.95 17.42 15.95
CA PRO A 65 14.76 17.73 15.17
C PRO A 65 14.58 19.25 15.02
N SER A 66 13.99 19.66 13.90
CA SER A 66 13.65 21.06 13.66
C SER A 66 12.77 21.64 14.78
N LYS A 67 12.93 22.94 15.08
CA LYS A 67 12.16 23.67 16.12
C LYS A 67 10.64 23.51 15.98
N HIS A 68 10.13 23.20 14.78
CA HIS A 68 8.71 23.04 14.49
C HIS A 68 8.28 21.59 14.20
N TYR A 69 8.97 20.59 14.76
CA TYR A 69 8.73 19.15 14.56
C TYR A 69 7.24 18.75 14.50
N ASN A 70 6.46 19.09 15.53
CA ASN A 70 5.04 18.70 15.61
C ASN A 70 4.17 19.33 14.51
N ARG A 71 4.48 20.57 14.10
CA ARG A 71 3.71 21.28 13.06
C ARG A 71 3.99 20.71 11.67
N ILE A 72 5.24 20.32 11.42
CA ILE A 72 5.66 19.67 10.19
C ILE A 72 5.05 18.27 10.10
N LEU A 73 5.07 17.53 11.21
CA LEU A 73 4.52 16.17 11.29
C LEU A 73 3.01 16.18 11.07
N PHE A 74 2.28 17.04 11.79
CA PHE A 74 0.84 17.18 11.62
C PHE A 74 0.49 17.71 10.22
N GLY A 75 1.20 18.73 9.73
CA GLY A 75 0.98 19.29 8.39
C GLY A 75 1.21 18.28 7.27
N SER A 76 2.26 17.46 7.37
CA SER A 76 2.56 16.40 6.40
C SER A 76 1.50 15.30 6.40
N LEU A 77 1.11 14.81 7.58
CA LEU A 77 0.06 13.80 7.73
C LEU A 77 -1.29 14.31 7.22
N LEU A 78 -1.69 15.51 7.63
CA LEU A 78 -2.95 16.13 7.22
C LEU A 78 -2.98 16.36 5.70
N SER A 79 -1.90 16.91 5.15
CA SER A 79 -1.77 17.15 3.71
C SER A 79 -1.83 15.85 2.90
N ARG A 80 -1.24 14.76 3.39
CA ARG A 80 -1.23 13.47 2.67
C ARG A 80 -2.54 12.69 2.83
N MET A 81 -3.12 12.67 4.03
CA MET A 81 -4.23 11.78 4.35
C MET A 81 -5.61 12.43 4.20
N ILE A 82 -5.72 13.76 4.35
CA ILE A 82 -7.02 14.45 4.30
C ILE A 82 -7.21 15.17 2.99
N LEU A 83 -6.18 15.84 2.46
CA LEU A 83 -6.34 16.65 1.24
C LEU A 83 -6.63 15.76 0.01
N PRO A 84 -5.85 14.69 -0.29
CA PRO A 84 -6.20 13.73 -1.34
C PRO A 84 -7.55 13.08 -1.10
N SER A 85 -7.84 12.65 0.13
CA SER A 85 -9.09 11.96 0.46
C SER A 85 -10.31 12.85 0.24
N ALA A 86 -10.26 14.11 0.68
CA ALA A 86 -11.35 15.06 0.52
C ALA A 86 -11.65 15.39 -0.95
N VAL A 87 -10.66 15.27 -1.84
CA VAL A 87 -10.82 15.56 -3.27
C VAL A 87 -11.13 14.30 -4.09
N LEU A 88 -10.37 13.22 -3.90
CA LEU A 88 -10.52 11.99 -4.68
C LEU A 88 -11.77 11.19 -4.29
N LEU A 89 -12.13 11.07 -3.01
CA LEU A 89 -13.34 10.31 -2.63
C LEU A 89 -14.61 10.80 -3.33
N PRO A 90 -14.94 12.12 -3.32
CA PRO A 90 -16.15 12.58 -4.01
C PRO A 90 -16.04 12.43 -5.51
N ILE A 91 -14.85 12.58 -6.11
CA ILE A 91 -14.63 12.31 -7.53
C ILE A 91 -14.94 10.84 -7.84
N ILE A 92 -14.42 9.90 -7.05
CA ILE A 92 -14.68 8.47 -7.26
C ILE A 92 -16.16 8.16 -7.07
N ALA A 93 -16.81 8.70 -6.02
CA ALA A 93 -18.24 8.51 -5.80
C ALA A 93 -19.10 9.07 -6.95
N LEU A 94 -18.74 10.22 -7.51
CA LEU A 94 -19.38 10.79 -8.69
C LEU A 94 -19.13 9.93 -9.93
N CYS A 95 -17.91 9.46 -10.15
CA CYS A 95 -17.58 8.57 -11.26
C CYS A 95 -18.41 7.29 -11.19
N VAL A 96 -18.60 6.69 -10.02
CA VAL A 96 -19.41 5.47 -9.85
C VAL A 96 -20.87 5.72 -10.24
N LYS A 97 -21.43 6.89 -9.92
CA LYS A 97 -22.82 7.21 -10.26
C LYS A 97 -23.02 7.57 -11.74
N TYR A 98 -22.10 8.34 -12.32
CA TYR A 98 -22.30 8.93 -13.65
C TYR A 98 -21.61 8.15 -14.77
N ILE A 99 -20.56 7.39 -14.48
CA ILE A 99 -19.82 6.61 -15.45
C ILE A 99 -20.21 5.14 -15.29
N LYS A 100 -21.10 4.67 -16.18
CA LYS A 100 -21.45 3.24 -16.33
C LYS A 100 -20.31 2.45 -16.98
N ALA A 101 -19.11 2.55 -16.44
CA ALA A 101 -17.98 1.72 -16.85
C ALA A 101 -18.03 0.42 -16.05
N SER A 102 -18.06 -0.73 -16.73
CA SER A 102 -18.15 -2.08 -16.13
C SER A 102 -17.08 -2.39 -15.06
N ILE A 103 -15.99 -1.60 -15.00
CA ILE A 103 -14.90 -1.75 -14.03
C ILE A 103 -15.25 -1.07 -12.70
N LEU A 104 -16.03 0.02 -12.72
CA LEU A 104 -16.46 0.74 -11.52
C LEU A 104 -17.61 0.04 -10.78
N ASP A 105 -18.33 -0.85 -11.46
CA ASP A 105 -19.34 -1.72 -10.86
C ASP A 105 -18.72 -2.84 -10.01
N ASP A 106 -17.40 -3.10 -10.15
CA ASP A 106 -16.70 -4.11 -9.35
C ASP A 106 -16.47 -3.60 -7.91
N PRO A 107 -17.12 -4.20 -6.89
CA PRO A 107 -16.97 -3.78 -5.51
C PRO A 107 -15.52 -3.89 -5.01
N ILE A 108 -14.74 -4.84 -5.53
CA ILE A 108 -13.35 -5.03 -5.11
C ILE A 108 -12.50 -3.86 -5.60
N PHE A 109 -12.69 -3.43 -6.85
CA PHE A 109 -11.96 -2.30 -7.40
C PHE A 109 -12.25 -1.01 -6.63
N LEU A 110 -13.52 -0.73 -6.33
CA LEU A 110 -13.93 0.45 -5.59
C LEU A 110 -13.33 0.46 -4.17
N ILE A 111 -13.41 -0.67 -3.45
CA ILE A 111 -12.82 -0.79 -2.11
C ILE A 111 -11.32 -0.55 -2.15
N VAL A 112 -10.60 -1.15 -3.10
CA VAL A 112 -9.15 -0.98 -3.24
C VAL A 112 -8.79 0.47 -3.59
N ALA A 113 -9.51 1.12 -4.50
CA ALA A 113 -9.28 2.52 -4.87
C ALA A 113 -9.44 3.47 -3.66
N PHE A 114 -10.46 3.22 -2.83
CA PHE A 114 -10.69 3.96 -1.59
C PHE A 114 -9.57 3.75 -0.57
N ILE A 115 -9.15 2.50 -0.35
CA ILE A 115 -8.03 2.17 0.56
C ILE A 115 -6.73 2.85 0.09
N LEU A 116 -6.41 2.78 -1.21
CA LEU A 116 -5.20 3.39 -1.77
C LEU A 116 -5.19 4.91 -1.62
N THR A 117 -6.35 5.56 -1.69
CA THR A 117 -6.48 7.02 -1.56
C THR A 117 -6.12 7.50 -0.15
N VAL A 118 -6.54 6.78 0.89
CA VAL A 118 -6.32 7.15 2.30
C VAL A 118 -5.04 6.54 2.88
N SER A 119 -4.35 5.69 2.10
CA SER A 119 -3.17 4.96 2.58
C SER A 119 -2.05 5.89 3.07
N PRO A 120 -1.36 5.52 4.17
CA PRO A 120 -0.27 6.31 4.72
C PRO A 120 0.90 6.47 3.73
N PRO A 121 1.79 7.46 3.96
CA PRO A 121 2.93 7.71 3.07
C PRO A 121 3.87 6.50 2.96
N ALA A 122 4.46 6.28 1.78
CA ALA A 122 5.28 5.11 1.50
C ALA A 122 6.52 5.02 2.42
N ILE A 123 6.81 3.83 2.93
CA ILE A 123 7.97 3.55 3.82
C ILE A 123 9.29 3.95 3.15
N GLN A 124 9.36 3.82 1.82
CA GLN A 124 10.52 4.17 1.01
C GLN A 124 10.90 5.65 1.09
N LEU A 125 9.98 6.54 1.48
CA LEU A 125 10.31 7.97 1.68
C LEU A 125 11.34 8.15 2.80
N SER A 126 11.25 7.34 3.87
CA SER A 126 12.25 7.33 4.96
C SER A 126 13.65 7.01 4.41
N GLN A 127 13.74 5.99 3.55
CA GLN A 127 15.00 5.59 2.94
C GLN A 127 15.59 6.71 2.07
N ILE A 128 14.76 7.41 1.29
CA ILE A 128 15.22 8.55 0.47
C ILE A 128 15.72 9.71 1.35
N THR A 129 15.02 10.05 2.42
CA THR A 129 15.44 11.11 3.35
C THR A 129 16.74 10.76 4.09
N GLN A 130 16.93 9.48 4.40
CA GLN A 130 18.18 8.97 4.99
C GLN A 130 19.34 9.11 4.02
N LEU A 131 19.18 8.66 2.78
CA LEU A 131 20.21 8.76 1.74
C LEU A 131 20.62 10.22 1.43
N ASN A 132 19.67 11.16 1.53
CA ASN A 132 19.91 12.57 1.25
C ASN A 132 20.31 13.39 2.49
N ASN A 133 20.38 12.79 3.68
CA ASN A 133 20.69 13.48 4.95
C ASN A 133 19.77 14.67 5.28
N VAL A 134 18.48 14.58 4.90
CA VAL A 134 17.50 15.66 5.03
C VAL A 134 16.25 15.16 5.75
N TYR A 135 15.86 15.81 6.85
CA TYR A 135 14.60 15.57 7.58
C TYR A 135 14.34 14.11 8.01
N GLN A 136 15.39 13.37 8.38
CA GLN A 136 15.28 11.95 8.74
C GLN A 136 14.41 11.70 9.98
N LYS A 137 14.56 12.53 11.03
CA LYS A 137 13.78 12.39 12.28
C LYS A 137 12.31 12.76 12.09
N GLU A 138 12.05 13.81 11.32
CA GLU A 138 10.70 14.24 10.96
C GLU A 138 9.98 13.15 10.16
N MET A 139 10.66 12.57 9.16
CA MET A 139 10.09 11.50 8.34
C MET A 139 9.80 10.26 9.17
N SER A 140 10.73 9.83 10.03
CA SER A 140 10.51 8.70 10.94
C SER A 140 9.28 8.90 11.85
N GLY A 141 9.09 10.11 12.39
CA GLY A 141 7.91 10.44 13.17
C GLY A 141 6.60 10.40 12.38
N VAL A 142 6.62 10.88 11.13
CA VAL A 142 5.45 10.81 10.22
C VAL A 142 5.08 9.36 9.94
N LEU A 143 6.06 8.49 9.70
CA LEU A 143 5.81 7.06 9.53
C LEU A 143 5.25 6.43 10.81
N PHE A 144 5.78 6.77 12.00
CA PHE A 144 5.28 6.24 13.27
C PHE A 144 3.80 6.55 13.46
N TRP A 145 3.44 7.83 13.38
CA TRP A 145 2.06 8.26 13.55
C TRP A 145 1.13 7.73 12.45
N GLY A 146 1.60 7.72 11.20
CA GLY A 146 0.83 7.22 10.06
C GLY A 146 0.53 5.73 10.13
N TYR A 147 1.54 4.90 10.39
CA TYR A 147 1.40 3.44 10.34
C TYR A 147 0.97 2.81 11.66
N VAL A 148 1.38 3.35 12.82
CA VAL A 148 1.05 2.73 14.12
C VAL A 148 -0.30 3.21 14.64
N VAL A 149 -0.56 4.51 14.54
CA VAL A 149 -1.74 5.13 15.17
C VAL A 149 -2.88 5.30 14.17
N LEU A 150 -2.59 5.85 12.98
CA LEU A 150 -3.64 6.27 12.04
C LEU A 150 -4.12 5.16 11.12
N VAL A 151 -3.30 4.17 10.75
CA VAL A 151 -3.68 3.17 9.74
C VAL A 151 -4.91 2.35 10.14
N VAL A 152 -4.99 1.91 11.40
CA VAL A 152 -6.08 1.06 11.88
C VAL A 152 -7.43 1.81 11.85
N PRO A 153 -7.59 2.97 12.51
CA PRO A 153 -8.86 3.68 12.49
C PRO A 153 -9.24 4.16 11.08
N THR A 154 -8.27 4.62 10.29
CA THR A 154 -8.56 5.11 8.92
C THR A 154 -8.98 3.99 7.98
N THR A 155 -8.37 2.81 8.06
CA THR A 155 -8.73 1.65 7.23
C THR A 155 -10.13 1.13 7.57
N ILE A 156 -10.50 1.10 8.85
CA ILE A 156 -11.86 0.68 9.24
C ILE A 156 -12.88 1.70 8.73
N ALA A 157 -12.64 3.00 8.96
CA ALA A 157 -13.54 4.06 8.53
C ALA A 157 -13.73 4.07 7.01
N ILE A 158 -12.66 3.89 6.23
CA ILE A 158 -12.73 3.93 4.77
C ILE A 158 -13.44 2.71 4.18
N VAL A 159 -13.28 1.52 4.76
CA VAL A 159 -13.99 0.31 4.32
C VAL A 159 -15.50 0.46 4.57
N VAL A 160 -15.90 1.00 5.72
CA VAL A 160 -17.32 1.30 5.99
C VAL A 160 -17.84 2.36 5.01
N CYS A 161 -17.05 3.41 4.76
CA CYS A 161 -17.42 4.46 3.81
C CYS A 161 -17.56 3.94 2.37
N SER A 162 -16.63 3.10 1.91
CA SER A 162 -16.68 2.54 0.55
C SER A 162 -17.88 1.61 0.36
N LEU A 163 -18.23 0.80 1.36
CA LEU A 163 -19.46 0.00 1.34
C LEU A 163 -20.72 0.87 1.29
N LYS A 164 -20.76 1.98 2.04
CA LYS A 164 -21.87 2.94 1.98
C LYS A 164 -22.01 3.62 0.62
N VAL A 165 -20.89 3.98 -0.01
CA VAL A 165 -20.89 4.56 -1.35
C VAL A 165 -21.35 3.53 -2.38
N LEU A 166 -20.93 2.27 -2.24
CA LEU A 166 -21.37 1.18 -3.09
C LEU A 166 -22.88 0.90 -2.95
N GLU A 167 -23.43 0.92 -1.73
CA GLU A 167 -24.88 0.80 -1.48
C GLU A 167 -25.67 1.95 -2.14
N TRP A 168 -25.14 3.18 -2.07
CA TRP A 168 -25.79 4.35 -2.65
C TRP A 168 -25.72 4.39 -4.19
N ALA A 169 -24.70 3.74 -4.77
CA ALA A 169 -24.48 3.69 -6.20
C ALA A 169 -25.34 2.65 -6.94
N LYS A 170 -25.79 1.59 -6.23
CA LYS A 170 -26.75 0.61 -6.75
C LYS A 170 -28.15 1.20 -6.85
#